data_AF-A0A2W7R6K1-F1
#
_entry.id   AF-A0A2W7R6K1-F1
#
_cell.length_a   1.000
_cell.length_b   1.000
_cell.length_c   1.000
_cell.angle_alpha   90.00
_cell.angle_beta   90.00
_cell.angle_gamma   90.00
#
_symmetry.space_group_name_H-M   'P 1'
#
loop_
_entity.id
_entity.type
_entity.pdbx_description
1 polymer ?
#
loop_
_entity_poly.entity_id
_entity_poly.type
_entity_poly.pdbx_seq_one_letter_code
_entity_poly.pdbx_strand_id
1 'polypeptide(L)'
;MFISDRPENEAEHSWHLAMMTIVLAEHSDKPIDVLKVVKMVLIYDIVEIDTGDTFIYDSTKNHTNSEEELLAAKRIFWLLPTAQAEDCIAVCD
;
A
#
# COMPACT_ATOMS: atom_id res chain seq x y z
N MET A 1 5.07 0.46 -19.78
CA MET A 1 5.23 1.88 -20.18
C MET A 1 5.97 2.55 -19.03
N PHE A 2 6.91 3.47 -19.33
CA PHE A 2 8.06 3.92 -18.50
C PHE A 2 9.31 3.07 -18.69
N ILE A 3 10.17 3.49 -19.62
CA ILE A 3 11.54 2.99 -19.78
C ILE A 3 12.41 3.91 -18.90
N SER A 4 12.59 3.51 -17.65
CA SER A 4 13.64 4.02 -16.77
C SER A 4 14.79 3.01 -16.78
N ASP A 5 16.04 3.48 -16.79
CA ASP A 5 17.24 2.62 -16.72
C ASP A 5 17.37 1.94 -15.34
N ARG A 6 16.50 2.32 -14.39
CA ARG A 6 16.35 1.73 -13.05
C ARG A 6 14.88 1.33 -12.83
N PRO A 7 14.58 0.11 -12.38
CA PRO A 7 13.22 -0.24 -11.94
C PRO A 7 12.78 0.67 -10.78
N GLU A 8 11.52 1.09 -10.80
CA GLU A 8 10.87 1.80 -9.69
C GLU A 8 10.93 0.94 -8.44
N ASN A 9 11.18 1.55 -7.27
CA ASN A 9 11.07 0.84 -5.99
C ASN A 9 9.70 1.09 -5.34
N GLU A 10 9.29 0.22 -4.41
CA GLU A 10 7.98 0.28 -3.73
C GLU A 10 7.73 1.65 -3.05
N ALA A 11 8.76 2.27 -2.46
CA ALA A 11 8.62 3.59 -1.84
C ALA A 11 8.40 4.72 -2.86
N GLU A 12 9.06 4.67 -4.03
CA GLU A 12 8.83 5.60 -5.15
C GLU A 12 7.42 5.44 -5.70
N HIS A 13 6.96 4.20 -5.81
CA HIS A 13 5.63 3.86 -6.28
C HIS A 13 4.52 4.40 -5.35
N SER A 14 4.61 4.08 -4.06
CA SER A 14 3.72 4.58 -3.01
C SER A 14 3.72 6.12 -2.93
N TRP A 15 4.89 6.77 -3.07
CA TRP A 15 4.99 8.24 -3.12
C TRP A 15 4.26 8.82 -4.33
N HIS A 16 4.44 8.22 -5.51
CA HIS A 16 3.81 8.70 -6.74
C HIS A 16 2.28 8.57 -6.65
N LEU A 17 1.79 7.46 -6.10
CA LEU A 17 0.36 7.23 -5.88
C LEU A 17 -0.25 8.22 -4.87
N ALA A 18 0.48 8.56 -3.80
CA ALA A 18 0.08 9.61 -2.86
C ALA A 18 -0.03 10.98 -3.55
N MET A 19 0.93 11.33 -4.41
CA MET A 19 0.88 12.57 -5.20
C MET A 19 -0.31 12.58 -6.16
N MET A 20 -0.57 11.46 -6.84
CA MET A 20 -1.74 11.32 -7.71
C MET A 20 -3.05 11.49 -6.93
N THR A 21 -3.15 10.95 -5.73
CA THR A 21 -4.32 11.10 -4.85
C THR A 21 -4.62 12.58 -4.57
N ILE A 22 -3.59 13.37 -4.27
CA ILE A 22 -3.74 14.80 -3.99
C ILE A 22 -4.17 15.56 -5.25
N VAL A 23 -3.53 15.30 -6.39
CA VAL A 23 -3.78 16.02 -7.65
C VAL A 23 -5.13 15.66 -8.25
N LEU A 24 -5.55 14.39 -8.14
CA LEU A 24 -6.74 13.87 -8.80
C LEU A 24 -7.99 13.86 -7.90
N ALA A 25 -7.87 14.30 -6.64
CA ALA A 25 -8.97 14.26 -5.68
C ALA A 25 -10.27 14.91 -6.18
N GLU A 26 -10.16 16.04 -6.88
CA GLU A 26 -11.30 16.79 -7.42
C GLU A 26 -12.00 16.09 -8.59
N HIS A 27 -11.35 15.10 -9.20
CA HIS A 27 -11.90 14.30 -10.29
C HIS A 27 -12.62 13.04 -9.79
N SER A 28 -12.71 12.83 -8.48
CA SER A 28 -13.47 11.71 -7.91
C SER A 28 -14.98 11.92 -8.06
N ASP A 29 -15.69 10.89 -8.50
CA ASP A 29 -17.16 10.87 -8.58
C ASP A 29 -17.86 11.01 -7.21
N LYS A 30 -17.09 10.86 -6.12
CA LYS A 30 -17.59 10.93 -4.74
C LYS A 30 -16.66 11.78 -3.89
N PRO A 31 -17.17 12.44 -2.84
CA PRO A 31 -16.32 13.06 -1.82
C PRO A 31 -15.39 12.01 -1.22
N ILE A 32 -14.09 12.29 -1.23
CA ILE A 32 -13.07 11.47 -0.59
C ILE A 32 -12.38 12.24 0.53
N ASP A 33 -12.02 11.54 1.60
CA ASP A 33 -11.09 12.07 2.59
C ASP A 33 -9.67 11.86 2.07
N VAL A 34 -9.11 12.90 1.45
CA VAL A 34 -7.78 12.86 0.83
C VAL A 34 -6.71 12.44 1.83
N LEU A 35 -6.80 12.89 3.09
CA LEU A 35 -5.80 12.56 4.10
C LEU A 35 -5.86 11.07 4.46
N LYS A 36 -7.08 10.51 4.57
CA LYS A 36 -7.26 9.07 4.78
C LYS A 36 -6.69 8.26 3.62
N VAL A 37 -6.97 8.65 2.37
CA VAL A 37 -6.49 7.93 1.18
C VAL A 37 -4.97 8.03 1.05
N VAL A 38 -4.39 9.21 1.28
CA VAL A 38 -2.93 9.38 1.29
C VAL A 38 -2.28 8.50 2.36
N LYS A 39 -2.85 8.44 3.57
CA LYS A 39 -2.34 7.54 4.63
C LYS A 39 -2.39 6.07 4.17
N MET A 40 -3.48 5.65 3.53
CA MET A 40 -3.66 4.28 3.04
C MET A 40 -2.62 3.92 1.97
N VAL A 41 -2.45 4.75 0.94
CA VAL A 41 -1.50 4.48 -0.16
C VAL A 41 -0.03 4.64 0.23
N LEU A 42 0.29 5.17 1.41
CA LEU A 42 1.67 5.21 1.90
C LEU A 42 2.04 3.99 2.72
N ILE A 43 1.06 3.26 3.26
CA ILE A 43 1.30 2.13 4.16
C ILE A 43 0.94 0.78 3.56
N TYR A 44 0.23 0.74 2.42
CA TYR A 44 -0.23 -0.51 1.84
C TYR A 44 0.92 -1.43 1.40
N ASP A 45 2.01 -0.88 0.84
CA ASP A 45 3.18 -1.66 0.41
C ASP A 45 4.12 -2.06 1.57
N ILE A 46 3.87 -1.63 2.81
CA ILE A 46 4.77 -1.94 3.93
C ILE A 46 4.86 -3.44 4.19
N VAL A 47 3.80 -4.20 3.90
CA VAL A 47 3.78 -5.65 4.05
C VAL A 47 4.74 -6.36 3.09
N GLU A 48 5.09 -5.72 1.97
CA GLU A 48 5.99 -6.26 0.95
C GLU A 48 7.44 -6.37 1.42
N ILE A 49 7.80 -5.70 2.54
CA ILE A 49 9.09 -5.89 3.21
C ILE A 49 9.33 -7.38 3.54
N ASP A 50 8.27 -8.13 3.85
CA ASP A 50 8.36 -9.54 4.20
C ASP A 50 7.91 -10.50 3.10
N THR A 51 6.89 -10.13 2.32
CA THR A 51 6.31 -11.00 1.29
C THR A 51 6.97 -10.84 -0.07
N GLY A 52 7.70 -9.73 -0.28
CA GLY A 52 8.17 -9.27 -1.59
C GLY A 52 7.03 -8.79 -2.50
N ASP A 53 7.38 -7.98 -3.51
CA ASP A 53 6.46 -7.53 -4.56
C ASP A 53 5.80 -8.73 -5.26
N THR A 54 4.48 -8.75 -5.22
CA THR A 54 3.66 -9.69 -5.99
C THR A 54 3.16 -8.97 -7.23
N PHE A 55 3.86 -9.21 -8.35
CA PHE A 55 3.52 -8.58 -9.63
C PHE A 55 2.04 -8.80 -9.98
N ILE A 56 1.33 -7.72 -10.28
CA ILE A 56 -0.13 -7.71 -10.55
C ILE A 56 -0.54 -8.65 -11.71
N TYR A 57 0.41 -9.03 -12.58
CA TYR A 57 0.17 -9.96 -13.69
C TYR A 57 0.61 -11.41 -13.41
N ASP A 58 1.02 -11.73 -12.19
CA ASP A 58 1.37 -13.09 -11.81
C ASP A 58 0.10 -13.95 -11.68
N SER A 59 -0.28 -14.55 -12.80
CA SER A 59 -1.39 -15.52 -12.94
C SER A 59 -1.30 -16.74 -12.01
N THR A 60 -0.21 -16.90 -11.25
CA THR A 60 0.01 -18.03 -10.33
C THR A 60 -0.21 -17.67 -8.86
N LYS A 61 -0.15 -16.38 -8.47
CA LYS A 61 -0.46 -15.93 -7.11
C LYS A 61 -1.91 -15.49 -7.04
N ASN A 62 -2.68 -16.17 -6.19
CA ASN A 62 -4.05 -15.79 -5.89
C ASN A 62 -4.02 -14.38 -5.25
N HIS A 63 -4.55 -13.36 -5.92
CA HIS A 63 -4.67 -11.98 -5.41
C HIS A 63 -5.66 -11.85 -4.22
N THR A 64 -6.03 -12.96 -3.60
CA THR A 64 -6.77 -12.97 -2.35
C THR A 64 -5.75 -12.88 -1.22
N ASN A 65 -5.62 -11.71 -0.59
CA ASN A 65 -4.88 -11.41 0.65
C ASN A 65 -4.25 -12.66 1.24
N SER A 66 -3.03 -12.95 0.80
CA SER A 66 -2.35 -14.18 1.19
C SER A 66 -2.20 -14.20 2.71
N GLU A 67 -2.34 -15.36 3.37
CA GLU A 67 -2.10 -15.46 4.82
C GLU A 67 -0.72 -14.89 5.21
N GLU A 68 0.21 -14.88 4.26
CA GLU A 68 1.55 -14.28 4.34
C GLU A 68 1.51 -12.75 4.50
N GLU A 69 0.66 -12.03 3.74
CA GLU A 69 0.47 -10.58 3.89
C GLU A 69 -0.10 -10.22 5.27
N LEU A 70 -1.06 -11.00 5.77
CA LEU A 70 -1.63 -10.76 7.10
C LEU A 70 -0.60 -11.02 8.21
N LEU A 71 0.26 -12.03 8.04
CA LEU A 71 1.35 -12.32 8.96
C LEU A 71 2.43 -11.22 8.92
N ALA A 72 2.76 -10.71 7.74
CA ALA A 72 3.67 -9.59 7.55
C ALA A 72 3.12 -8.31 8.18
N ALA A 73 1.86 -7.95 7.88
CA ALA A 73 1.17 -6.81 8.47
C ALA A 73 1.19 -6.88 10.00
N LYS A 74 0.87 -8.05 10.57
CA LYS A 74 0.97 -8.26 12.02
C LYS A 74 2.40 -8.05 12.49
N ARG A 75 3.39 -8.75 11.93
CA ARG A 75 4.78 -8.67 12.39
C ARG A 75 5.32 -7.23 12.37
N ILE A 76 5.02 -6.48 11.30
CA ILE A 76 5.54 -5.12 11.09
C ILE A 76 4.75 -4.10 11.91
N PHE A 77 3.42 -4.07 11.83
CA PHE A 77 2.63 -3.06 12.52
C PHE A 77 2.61 -3.26 14.04
N TRP A 78 2.76 -4.49 14.56
CA TRP A 78 2.90 -4.72 16.00
C TRP A 78 4.22 -4.20 16.59
N LEU A 79 5.15 -3.68 15.77
CA LEU A 79 6.30 -2.90 16.27
C LEU A 79 5.89 -1.51 16.78
N LEU A 80 4.71 -1.02 16.36
CA LEU A 80 4.15 0.26 16.80
C LEU A 80 3.39 0.10 18.14
N PRO A 81 3.18 1.19 18.89
CA PRO A 81 2.21 1.24 19.97
C PRO A 81 0.85 0.68 19.54
N THR A 82 0.18 -0.07 20.42
CA THR A 82 -1.04 -0.83 20.11
C THR A 82 -2.09 -0.05 19.32
N ALA A 83 -2.40 1.18 19.75
CA ALA A 83 -3.39 2.02 19.05
C ALA A 83 -2.98 2.37 17.60
N GLN A 84 -1.68 2.59 17.35
CA GLN A 84 -1.17 2.87 16.01
C GLN A 84 -1.12 1.61 15.14
N ALA A 85 -0.79 0.47 15.74
CA ALA A 85 -0.80 -0.82 15.05
C ALA A 85 -2.20 -1.18 14.56
N GLU A 86 -3.21 -1.04 15.43
CA GLU A 86 -4.62 -1.28 15.10
C GLU A 86 -5.10 -0.34 13.98
N ASP A 87 -4.76 0.96 14.05
CA ASP A 87 -5.08 1.95 13.02
C ASP A 87 -4.45 1.61 11.65
N CYS A 88 -3.24 1.08 11.63
CA CYS A 88 -2.56 0.69 10.38
C CYS A 88 -3.15 -0.59 9.79
N ILE A 89 -3.42 -1.60 10.63
CA ILE A 89 -4.04 -2.86 10.20
C ILE A 89 -5.44 -2.62 9.64
N ALA A 90 -6.24 -1.78 10.30
CA ALA A 90 -7.60 -1.45 9.86
C ALA A 90 -7.67 -0.71 8.51
N VAL A 91 -6.53 -0.22 8.00
CA VAL A 91 -6.42 0.44 6.69
C VAL A 91 -5.96 -0.53 5.60
N CYS A 92 -5.37 -1.67 5.98
CA CYS A 92 -4.98 -2.76 5.08
C CYS A 92 -6.09 -3.80 4.83
N ASP A 93 -7.13 -3.84 5.68
CA ASP A 93 -8.35 -4.66 5.53
C ASP A 93 -9.38 -4.01 4.58
#